data_AF-A0A6A4Y586-F1
#
_entry.id   AF-A0A6A4Y586-F1
#
_cell.length_a   1.000
_cell.length_b   1.000
_cell.length_c   1.000
_cell.angle_alpha   90.00
_cell.angle_beta   90.00
_cell.angle_gamma   90.00
#
_symmetry.space_group_name_H-M   'P 1'
#
loop_
_entity.id
_entity.type
_entity.pdbx_description
1 polymer ?
#
loop_
_entity_poly.entity_id
_entity_poly.type
_entity_poly.pdbx_seq_one_letter_code
_entity_poly.pdbx_strand_id
1 'polypeptide(L)'
;MSTDELDRGKLAGGRPPDDHLTTAHDMTMLGATDDVQLPPPPDPNESIVVDDVVHVDEPATAVKDSQKKRAPPDDKTFASKEYFEASAGIVYLFVSLGCGIWYCFNLAPSLSNDLWWAGYNLTGYSAFLIDVTNLALTTTKAGSLDIQAPAMTLQKNYTAAMSSTLVYPTYVRRLIMNEHTGLARSITALRGLTGKWSMRMNTQHCWVDFGQVFQVAHTPQRQARCAARYATNAAVYMEATLRNVVWAEFIQVWGGPGSAWEVSVQAALEEKPAGVAWLAATSTARALTTEAQELAYWQSHALATFTQQYQNRWQASITETFVVKNALGMEQELTIKNVPRGAGPWTTVQFFWIPLNDLWSYEGYGRSLVVGASTDFRAPPACCNIELDNGLSDSSGNFPGQSGVLRTALGMYFTTDLFLVAQPAPLQALYAAFQASLFGQLQANDALWTAYNALATTAAVVYPVPPAWRATANDTIQFLGGS
;
A
#
# COMPACT_ATOMS: atom_id res chain seq x y z
N MET A 1 -24.48 -27.50 -53.35
CA MET A 1 -24.43 -27.79 -54.79
C MET A 1 -23.70 -26.62 -55.42
N SER A 2 -22.36 -26.72 -55.41
CA SER A 2 -21.53 -26.99 -56.60
C SER A 2 -21.29 -25.67 -57.36
N THR A 3 -20.07 -25.09 -57.21
CA THR A 3 -19.01 -24.98 -58.26
C THR A 3 -19.26 -23.75 -59.14
N ASP A 4 -18.35 -22.87 -59.55
CA ASP A 4 -16.88 -22.83 -59.76
C ASP A 4 -16.48 -21.34 -59.73
N GLU A 5 -15.34 -20.92 -59.15
CA GLU A 5 -13.95 -20.97 -59.66
C GLU A 5 -13.60 -19.88 -60.72
N LEU A 6 -12.52 -19.12 -60.40
CA LEU A 6 -11.55 -18.43 -61.29
C LEU A 6 -12.02 -17.16 -62.04
N ASP A 7 -11.24 -16.10 -62.24
CA ASP A 7 -9.79 -15.89 -62.12
C ASP A 7 -9.43 -14.37 -62.05
N ARG A 8 -8.30 -14.10 -61.39
CA ARG A 8 -7.30 -13.01 -61.56
C ARG A 8 -7.66 -11.60 -62.07
N GLY A 9 -7.16 -10.59 -61.35
CA GLY A 9 -6.77 -9.30 -61.93
C GLY A 9 -6.21 -8.29 -60.94
N LYS A 10 -4.92 -7.93 -61.09
CA LYS A 10 -4.09 -7.08 -60.22
C LYS A 10 -4.50 -5.59 -60.16
N LEU A 11 -4.41 -5.04 -58.94
CA LEU A 11 -3.81 -3.75 -58.50
C LEU A 11 -3.76 -2.56 -59.50
N ALA A 12 -4.44 -1.45 -59.15
CA ALA A 12 -3.85 -0.12 -58.89
C ALA A 12 -4.90 1.02 -58.91
N GLY A 13 -4.71 2.02 -58.02
CA GLY A 13 -5.43 3.31 -58.00
C GLY A 13 -6.47 3.39 -56.88
N GLY A 14 -6.52 4.38 -55.98
CA GLY A 14 -5.98 5.74 -55.98
C GLY A 14 -7.14 6.74 -55.89
N ARG A 15 -7.24 7.45 -54.74
CA ARG A 15 -8.06 8.67 -54.42
C ARG A 15 -9.59 8.49 -54.16
N PRO A 16 -10.27 9.47 -53.51
CA PRO A 16 -10.04 10.10 -52.20
C PRO A 16 -11.42 10.31 -51.46
N PRO A 17 -11.66 11.36 -50.65
CA PRO A 17 -12.42 11.26 -49.40
C PRO A 17 -13.94 11.30 -49.59
N ASP A 18 -14.70 10.77 -48.63
CA ASP A 18 -16.08 11.20 -48.42
C ASP A 18 -16.40 11.25 -46.93
N ASP A 19 -16.87 12.42 -46.52
CA ASP A 19 -17.60 12.69 -45.29
C ASP A 19 -18.84 11.78 -45.20
N HIS A 20 -19.17 11.31 -43.99
CA HIS A 20 -20.47 11.53 -43.35
C HIS A 20 -20.59 10.68 -42.07
N LEU A 21 -20.63 11.38 -40.93
CA LEU A 21 -21.64 11.30 -39.88
C LEU A 21 -22.27 9.94 -39.50
N THR A 22 -22.30 9.73 -38.18
CA THR A 22 -23.15 8.87 -37.34
C THR A 22 -22.69 7.42 -37.14
N THR A 23 -22.26 7.09 -35.92
CA THR A 23 -23.17 6.50 -34.91
C THR A 23 -22.46 6.37 -33.56
N ALA A 24 -23.13 6.84 -32.50
CA ALA A 24 -22.70 6.72 -31.12
C ALA A 24 -22.89 5.27 -30.65
N HIS A 25 -21.89 4.42 -30.87
CA HIS A 25 -21.78 3.11 -30.27
C HIS A 25 -20.30 2.75 -30.15
N ASP A 26 -19.60 3.40 -29.23
CA ASP A 26 -18.44 2.83 -28.55
C ASP A 26 -18.00 3.77 -27.43
N MET A 27 -18.62 3.61 -26.26
CA MET A 27 -18.09 4.14 -25.01
C MET A 27 -17.52 2.96 -24.22
N THR A 28 -16.56 2.28 -24.84
CA THR A 28 -15.72 1.29 -24.17
C THR A 28 -14.75 2.07 -23.28
N MET A 29 -14.93 1.90 -21.98
CA MET A 29 -14.09 2.45 -20.90
C MET A 29 -12.59 2.31 -21.23
N LEU A 30 -11.93 3.44 -21.48
CA LEU A 30 -10.49 3.52 -21.74
C LEU A 30 -9.70 3.07 -20.50
N GLY A 31 -9.31 1.80 -20.51
CA GLY A 31 -8.33 1.23 -19.61
C GLY A 31 -6.94 1.74 -19.98
N ALA A 32 -6.41 2.69 -19.20
CA ALA A 32 -5.00 3.03 -19.25
C ALA A 32 -4.18 1.90 -18.60
N THR A 33 -3.53 1.08 -19.42
CA THR A 33 -2.46 0.16 -19.01
C THR A 33 -1.16 0.93 -18.87
N ASP A 34 -0.65 1.08 -17.63
CA ASP A 34 0.69 1.59 -17.37
C ASP A 34 1.65 0.38 -17.28
N ASP A 35 2.42 0.11 -18.34
CA ASP A 35 3.56 -0.81 -18.30
C ASP A 35 4.74 -0.12 -17.60
N VAL A 36 5.14 -0.65 -16.45
CA VAL A 36 6.36 -0.24 -15.75
C VAL A 36 7.46 -1.23 -16.12
N GLN A 37 8.40 -0.77 -16.96
CA GLN A 37 9.58 -1.53 -17.32
C GLN A 37 10.62 -1.41 -16.20
N LEU A 38 10.86 -2.50 -15.48
CA LEU A 38 11.93 -2.61 -14.49
C LEU A 38 13.31 -2.67 -15.20
N PRO A 39 14.37 -2.06 -14.63
CA PRO A 39 15.71 -2.20 -15.17
C PRO A 39 16.25 -3.63 -14.97
N PRO A 40 17.09 -4.14 -15.89
CA PRO A 40 17.68 -5.46 -15.78
C PRO A 40 18.68 -5.55 -14.61
N PRO A 41 18.88 -6.75 -14.02
CA PRO A 41 19.87 -6.98 -12.98
C PRO A 41 21.30 -6.83 -13.54
N PRO A 42 22.30 -6.49 -12.68
CA PRO A 42 23.68 -6.38 -13.10
C PRO A 42 24.29 -7.76 -13.43
N ASP A 43 25.23 -7.74 -14.37
CA ASP A 43 25.95 -8.88 -14.97
C ASP A 43 26.83 -9.62 -13.92
N PRO A 44 26.88 -10.97 -13.89
CA PRO A 44 27.62 -11.72 -12.86
C PRO A 44 29.16 -11.74 -13.04
N ASN A 45 29.74 -11.03 -14.01
CA ASN A 45 31.15 -11.20 -14.40
C ASN A 45 32.03 -9.96 -14.15
N GLU A 46 31.86 -9.29 -13.01
CA GLU A 46 32.84 -8.31 -12.55
C GLU A 46 33.86 -8.98 -11.61
N SER A 47 34.92 -9.51 -12.23
CA SER A 47 36.08 -10.07 -11.52
C SER A 47 36.83 -8.97 -10.78
N ILE A 48 36.90 -9.08 -9.45
CA ILE A 48 37.79 -8.29 -8.61
C ILE A 48 39.24 -8.62 -9.00
N VAL A 49 39.94 -7.61 -9.49
CA VAL A 49 41.39 -7.62 -9.72
C VAL A 49 42.08 -7.76 -8.35
N VAL A 50 42.78 -8.87 -8.15
CA VAL A 50 43.70 -9.05 -7.02
C VAL A 50 45.07 -8.57 -7.48
N ASP A 51 45.59 -7.55 -6.80
CA ASP A 51 46.91 -6.97 -7.06
C ASP A 51 48.03 -8.02 -6.99
N ASP A 52 48.95 -7.90 -7.94
CA ASP A 52 50.15 -8.71 -8.14
C ASP A 52 51.03 -8.78 -6.87
N VAL A 53 51.29 -9.99 -6.38
CA VAL A 53 52.43 -10.25 -5.49
C VAL A 53 53.67 -10.42 -6.36
N VAL A 54 54.50 -9.37 -6.37
CA VAL A 54 55.81 -9.30 -7.03
C VAL A 54 56.69 -10.47 -6.59
N HIS A 55 57.09 -11.30 -7.55
CA HIS A 55 58.23 -12.22 -7.42
C HIS A 55 59.52 -11.39 -7.53
N VAL A 56 60.30 -11.34 -6.45
CA VAL A 56 61.67 -10.83 -6.49
C VAL A 56 62.61 -12.03 -6.48
N ASP A 57 63.08 -12.39 -7.67
CA ASP A 57 64.30 -13.15 -7.85
C ASP A 57 65.49 -12.18 -7.75
N GLU A 58 66.43 -12.44 -6.83
CA GLU A 58 67.78 -11.86 -6.89
C GLU A 58 68.86 -12.92 -6.63
N PRO A 59 70.06 -12.73 -7.20
CA PRO A 59 70.91 -13.81 -7.67
C PRO A 59 71.91 -14.32 -6.64
N ALA A 60 72.28 -15.59 -6.80
CA ALA A 60 73.40 -16.21 -6.09
C ALA A 60 74.73 -15.50 -6.40
N THR A 61 75.24 -14.74 -5.44
CA THR A 61 76.64 -14.28 -5.42
C THR A 61 77.43 -15.14 -4.44
N ALA A 62 78.35 -15.94 -4.99
CA ALA A 62 79.28 -16.75 -4.23
C ALA A 62 80.34 -15.85 -3.57
N VAL A 63 80.23 -15.65 -2.26
CA VAL A 63 81.32 -15.10 -1.44
C VAL A 63 82.03 -16.28 -0.78
N LYS A 64 83.25 -16.58 -1.27
CA LYS A 64 84.23 -17.38 -0.53
C LYS A 64 84.76 -16.51 0.60
N ASP A 65 84.39 -16.82 1.83
CA ASP A 65 85.15 -16.34 2.98
C ASP A 65 85.44 -17.46 3.98
N SER A 66 86.61 -17.30 4.55
CA SER A 66 87.53 -18.25 5.15
C SER A 66 86.99 -19.03 6.36
N GLN A 67 87.18 -20.36 6.32
CA GLN A 67 86.93 -21.26 7.46
C GLN A 67 87.80 -20.90 8.66
N LYS A 68 87.24 -20.18 9.63
CA LYS A 68 87.70 -20.26 11.03
C LYS A 68 87.02 -21.45 11.69
N LYS A 69 87.82 -22.46 12.07
CA LYS A 69 87.41 -23.59 12.92
C LYS A 69 86.66 -23.05 14.14
N ARG A 70 85.34 -23.28 14.19
CA ARG A 70 84.55 -23.12 15.41
C ARG A 70 84.63 -24.44 16.18
N ALA A 71 85.02 -24.36 17.45
CA ALA A 71 85.08 -25.50 18.37
C ALA A 71 83.73 -26.25 18.39
N PRO A 72 83.72 -27.57 18.68
CA PRO A 72 82.47 -28.31 18.85
C PRO A 72 81.62 -27.61 19.92
N PRO A 73 80.28 -27.53 19.74
CA PRO A 73 79.43 -26.95 20.77
C PRO A 73 79.58 -27.78 22.05
N ASP A 74 79.92 -27.11 23.15
CA ASP A 74 79.81 -27.70 24.48
C ASP A 74 78.40 -28.26 24.64
N ASP A 75 78.28 -29.53 25.03
CA ASP A 75 77.05 -30.13 25.55
C ASP A 75 76.66 -29.40 26.84
N LYS A 76 76.06 -28.21 26.68
CA LYS A 76 75.38 -27.52 27.76
C LYS A 76 74.11 -28.32 28.04
N THR A 77 74.21 -29.20 29.02
CA THR A 77 73.04 -29.75 29.69
C THR A 77 72.25 -28.57 30.23
N PHE A 78 71.13 -28.25 29.57
CA PHE A 78 70.26 -27.14 29.96
C PHE A 78 69.93 -27.25 31.45
N ALA A 79 69.98 -26.13 32.16
CA ALA A 79 69.65 -26.11 33.58
C ALA A 79 68.17 -26.50 33.76
N SER A 80 67.81 -27.19 34.83
CA SER A 80 66.41 -27.61 35.11
C SER A 80 65.40 -26.44 35.03
N LYS A 81 65.88 -25.21 35.26
CA LYS A 81 65.12 -23.96 35.10
C LYS A 81 64.77 -23.64 33.64
N GLU A 82 65.69 -23.85 32.70
CA GLU A 82 65.46 -23.60 31.26
C GLU A 82 64.48 -24.62 30.69
N TYR A 83 64.56 -25.89 31.11
CA TYR A 83 63.56 -26.90 30.76
C TYR A 83 62.18 -26.60 31.34
N PHE A 84 62.11 -26.06 32.57
CA PHE A 84 60.85 -25.64 33.19
C PHE A 84 60.24 -24.45 32.46
N GLU A 85 61.02 -23.42 32.13
CA GLU A 85 60.58 -22.26 31.36
C GLU A 85 60.09 -22.65 29.96
N ALA A 86 60.81 -23.53 29.26
CA ALA A 86 60.40 -24.06 27.96
C ALA A 86 59.10 -24.88 28.06
N SER A 87 58.98 -25.73 29.08
CA SER A 87 57.77 -26.53 29.31
C SER A 87 56.57 -25.65 29.67
N ALA A 88 56.74 -24.64 30.52
CA ALA A 88 55.71 -23.68 30.86
C ALA A 88 55.27 -22.86 29.64
N GLY A 89 56.20 -22.47 28.77
CA GLY A 89 55.90 -21.82 27.49
C GLY A 89 55.08 -22.70 26.55
N ILE A 90 55.44 -23.98 26.42
CA ILE A 90 54.68 -24.96 25.62
C ILE A 90 53.27 -25.16 26.18
N VAL A 91 53.14 -25.33 27.50
CA VAL A 91 51.83 -25.46 28.16
C VAL A 91 50.99 -24.20 27.95
N TYR A 92 51.59 -23.01 28.11
CA TYR A 92 50.90 -21.75 27.84
C TYR A 92 50.39 -21.66 26.40
N LEU A 93 51.18 -22.09 25.41
CA LEU A 93 50.75 -22.12 24.01
C LEU A 93 49.57 -23.07 23.78
N PHE A 94 49.62 -24.29 24.32
CA PHE A 94 48.50 -25.23 24.18
C PHE A 94 47.24 -24.76 24.91
N VAL A 95 47.38 -24.17 26.10
CA VAL A 95 46.25 -23.59 26.84
C VAL A 95 45.67 -22.40 26.08
N SER A 96 46.52 -21.50 25.57
CA SER A 96 46.08 -20.33 24.78
C SER A 96 45.37 -20.74 23.50
N LEU A 97 45.91 -21.74 22.78
CA LEU A 97 45.28 -22.30 21.59
C LEU A 97 43.94 -22.97 21.94
N GLY A 98 43.89 -23.75 23.03
CA GLY A 98 42.66 -24.36 23.54
C GLY A 98 41.59 -23.32 23.90
N CYS A 99 41.98 -22.24 24.57
CA CYS A 99 41.11 -21.09 24.86
C CYS A 99 40.62 -20.41 23.58
N GLY A 100 41.47 -20.22 22.58
CA GLY A 100 41.09 -19.64 21.29
C GLY A 100 40.09 -20.51 20.54
N ILE A 101 40.31 -21.82 20.48
CA ILE A 101 39.37 -22.78 19.88
C ILE A 101 38.04 -22.76 20.63
N TRP A 102 38.07 -22.80 21.97
CA TRP A 102 36.86 -22.74 22.80
C TRP A 102 36.09 -21.42 22.62
N TYR A 103 36.78 -20.29 22.53
CA TYR A 103 36.18 -18.99 22.21
C TYR A 103 35.46 -19.02 20.86
N CYS A 104 36.11 -19.53 19.81
CA CYS A 104 35.50 -19.67 18.49
C CYS A 104 34.26 -20.59 18.53
N PHE A 105 34.27 -21.69 19.29
CA PHE A 105 33.10 -22.55 19.45
C PHE A 105 31.92 -21.85 20.12
N ASN A 106 32.18 -20.99 21.11
CA ASN A 106 31.11 -20.21 21.76
C ASN A 106 30.59 -19.09 20.87
N LEU A 107 31.46 -18.49 20.05
CA LEU A 107 31.12 -17.36 19.19
C LEU A 107 30.45 -17.78 17.87
N ALA A 108 30.79 -18.96 17.34
CA ALA A 108 30.33 -19.45 16.04
C ALA A 108 28.80 -19.45 15.86
N PRO A 109 27.97 -19.86 16.84
CA PRO A 109 26.52 -19.82 16.68
C PRO A 109 25.99 -18.40 16.46
N SER A 110 26.55 -17.40 17.15
CA SER A 110 26.13 -16.01 17.01
C SER A 110 26.57 -15.44 15.66
N LEU A 111 27.79 -15.75 15.20
CA LEU A 111 28.31 -15.29 13.90
C LEU A 111 27.69 -16.01 12.68
N SER A 112 26.72 -16.88 12.88
CA SER A 112 26.04 -17.58 11.78
C SER A 112 25.10 -16.70 10.95
N ASN A 113 24.83 -15.47 11.40
CA ASN A 113 23.95 -14.51 10.75
C ASN A 113 24.32 -13.06 11.10
N ASP A 114 23.85 -12.12 10.27
CA ASP A 114 24.16 -10.70 10.39
C ASP A 114 23.55 -10.02 11.64
N LEU A 115 22.58 -10.66 12.30
CA LEU A 115 22.02 -10.15 13.57
C LEU A 115 22.90 -10.47 14.78
N TRP A 116 23.89 -11.35 14.62
CA TRP A 116 24.71 -11.88 15.70
C TRP A 116 23.87 -12.61 16.75
N TRP A 117 22.76 -13.23 16.32
CA TRP A 117 21.80 -13.90 17.18
C TRP A 117 21.90 -15.42 16.99
N ALA A 118 22.46 -16.10 17.99
CA ALA A 118 22.59 -17.56 17.96
C ALA A 118 21.27 -18.27 17.64
N GLY A 119 21.29 -19.12 16.62
CA GLY A 119 20.15 -19.93 16.18
C GLY A 119 19.11 -19.21 15.32
N TYR A 120 19.24 -17.88 15.12
CA TYR A 120 18.32 -17.13 14.29
C TYR A 120 18.31 -17.65 12.84
N ASN A 121 17.13 -17.87 12.30
CA ASN A 121 16.92 -18.28 10.93
C ASN A 121 15.68 -17.61 10.34
N LEU A 122 15.61 -17.58 9.01
CA LEU A 122 14.55 -16.88 8.28
C LEU A 122 13.21 -17.61 8.34
N THR A 123 13.20 -18.93 8.29
CA THR A 123 11.96 -19.72 8.17
C THR A 123 11.22 -19.88 9.49
N GLY A 124 11.96 -19.85 10.60
CA GLY A 124 11.46 -20.02 11.95
C GLY A 124 11.36 -18.71 12.72
N TYR A 125 12.52 -18.21 13.18
CA TYR A 125 12.59 -17.03 14.07
C TYR A 125 12.07 -15.77 13.39
N SER A 126 12.58 -15.46 12.21
CA SER A 126 12.15 -14.27 11.46
C SER A 126 10.65 -14.31 11.18
N ALA A 127 10.16 -15.43 10.64
CA ALA A 127 8.74 -15.59 10.35
C ALA A 127 7.85 -15.46 11.59
N PHE A 128 8.27 -16.03 12.73
CA PHE A 128 7.53 -15.88 13.99
C PHE A 128 7.49 -14.42 14.45
N LEU A 129 8.62 -13.71 14.43
CA LEU A 129 8.67 -12.30 14.80
C LEU A 129 7.79 -11.44 13.89
N ILE A 130 7.82 -11.72 12.58
CA ILE A 130 6.97 -11.02 11.60
C ILE A 130 5.49 -11.25 11.94
N ASP A 131 5.07 -12.50 12.18
CA ASP A 131 3.67 -12.82 12.44
C ASP A 131 3.18 -12.27 13.79
N VAL A 132 3.99 -12.35 14.85
CA VAL A 132 3.68 -11.78 16.18
C VAL A 132 3.58 -10.26 16.11
N THR A 133 4.51 -9.62 15.40
CA THR A 133 4.47 -8.16 15.19
C THR A 133 3.21 -7.77 14.41
N ASN A 134 2.88 -8.52 13.35
CA ASN A 134 1.68 -8.26 12.56
C ASN A 134 0.40 -8.48 13.37
N LEU A 135 0.36 -9.48 14.25
CA LEU A 135 -0.75 -9.69 15.19
C LEU A 135 -0.86 -8.50 16.16
N ALA A 136 0.24 -8.07 16.77
CA ALA A 136 0.23 -6.96 17.72
C ALA A 136 -0.23 -5.64 17.07
N LEU A 137 0.20 -5.36 15.84
CA LEU A 137 -0.24 -4.20 15.07
C LEU A 137 -1.75 -4.20 14.75
N THR A 138 -2.44 -5.34 14.88
CA THR A 138 -3.90 -5.37 14.74
C THR A 138 -4.62 -4.69 15.91
N THR A 139 -4.05 -4.68 17.11
CA THR A 139 -4.71 -4.15 18.33
C THR A 139 -3.95 -3.01 19.00
N THR A 140 -2.65 -2.90 18.76
CA THR A 140 -1.74 -2.00 19.48
C THR A 140 -1.02 -1.10 18.50
N LYS A 141 -1.15 0.22 18.68
CA LYS A 141 -0.52 1.23 17.81
C LYS A 141 0.83 1.72 18.32
N ALA A 142 1.04 1.68 19.63
CA ALA A 142 2.25 2.15 20.30
C ALA A 142 2.39 1.45 21.66
N GLY A 143 3.62 1.33 22.15
CA GLY A 143 3.95 0.74 23.43
C GLY A 143 4.99 -0.38 23.33
N SER A 144 5.27 -1.01 24.48
CA SER A 144 6.09 -2.22 24.54
C SER A 144 5.22 -3.45 24.35
N LEU A 145 5.79 -4.47 23.69
CA LEU A 145 5.17 -5.77 23.52
C LEU A 145 6.09 -6.84 24.11
N ASP A 146 5.54 -7.66 24.99
CA ASP A 146 6.21 -8.88 25.41
C ASP A 146 5.85 -10.01 24.42
N ILE A 147 6.83 -10.41 23.62
CA ILE A 147 6.67 -11.50 22.63
C ILE A 147 6.49 -12.88 23.29
N GLN A 148 6.76 -13.01 24.60
CA GLN A 148 6.57 -14.23 25.37
C GLN A 148 5.21 -14.25 26.09
N ALA A 149 4.42 -13.18 26.00
CA ALA A 149 3.11 -13.13 26.61
C ALA A 149 2.18 -14.21 26.01
N PRO A 150 1.30 -14.84 26.81
CA PRO A 150 0.41 -15.89 26.30
C PRO A 150 -0.41 -15.44 25.08
N ALA A 151 -0.86 -14.18 25.07
CA ALA A 151 -1.63 -13.60 23.96
C ALA A 151 -0.88 -13.54 22.61
N MET A 152 0.45 -13.66 22.61
CA MET A 152 1.29 -13.69 21.40
C MET A 152 1.50 -15.11 20.86
N THR A 153 0.84 -16.11 21.45
CA THR A 153 0.85 -17.48 20.94
C THR A 153 0.13 -17.55 19.59
N LEU A 154 0.81 -18.07 18.57
CA LEU A 154 0.25 -18.26 17.24
C LEU A 154 0.02 -19.74 16.97
N GLN A 155 -1.15 -20.07 16.44
CA GLN A 155 -1.47 -21.41 15.95
C GLN A 155 -0.85 -21.64 14.57
N LYS A 156 0.48 -21.65 14.51
CA LYS A 156 1.27 -21.87 13.29
C LYS A 156 2.54 -22.63 13.63
N ASN A 157 2.90 -23.59 12.79
CA ASN A 157 4.15 -24.30 12.89
C ASN A 157 5.23 -23.61 12.06
N TYR A 158 6.38 -23.35 12.67
CA TYR A 158 7.54 -22.66 12.10
C TYR A 158 8.72 -23.60 11.78
N THR A 159 8.48 -24.92 11.75
CA THR A 159 9.50 -25.92 11.38
C THR A 159 9.58 -26.18 9.87
N ALA A 160 8.74 -25.53 9.06
CA ALA A 160 8.72 -25.72 7.62
C ALA A 160 9.95 -25.09 6.94
N ALA A 161 10.37 -25.65 5.81
CA ALA A 161 11.48 -25.13 5.01
C ALA A 161 11.19 -23.76 4.36
N MET A 162 9.91 -23.38 4.30
CA MET A 162 9.45 -22.06 3.87
C MET A 162 8.32 -21.62 4.79
N SER A 163 8.28 -20.33 5.13
CA SER A 163 7.20 -19.73 5.91
C SER A 163 6.64 -18.53 5.19
N SER A 164 5.33 -18.31 5.30
CA SER A 164 4.63 -17.20 4.68
C SER A 164 3.83 -16.43 5.73
N THR A 165 3.78 -15.11 5.57
CA THR A 165 2.97 -14.25 6.43
C THR A 165 1.77 -13.72 5.65
N LEU A 166 0.59 -13.81 6.26
CA LEU A 166 -0.64 -13.30 5.68
C LEU A 166 -0.80 -11.80 5.97
N VAL A 167 -0.94 -11.00 4.92
CA VAL A 167 -1.26 -9.57 5.02
C VAL A 167 -2.68 -9.35 4.54
N TYR A 168 -3.59 -9.04 5.47
CA TYR A 168 -4.99 -8.81 5.14
C TYR A 168 -5.20 -7.45 4.46
N PRO A 169 -5.87 -7.37 3.29
CA PRO A 169 -6.18 -6.09 2.65
C PRO A 169 -7.03 -5.15 3.51
N THR A 170 -7.82 -5.71 4.42
CA THR A 170 -8.63 -4.95 5.40
C THR A 170 -7.78 -4.16 6.40
N TYR A 171 -6.59 -4.64 6.74
CA TYR A 171 -5.64 -3.92 7.59
C TYR A 171 -5.20 -2.61 6.93
N VAL A 172 -4.75 -2.67 5.67
CA VAL A 172 -4.29 -1.48 4.94
C VAL A 172 -5.43 -0.47 4.75
N ARG A 173 -6.64 -0.95 4.45
CA ARG A 173 -7.84 -0.11 4.36
C ARG A 173 -8.16 0.58 5.69
N ARG A 174 -8.06 -0.13 6.83
CA ARG A 174 -8.25 0.44 8.16
C ARG A 174 -7.24 1.56 8.43
N LEU A 175 -5.96 1.33 8.12
CA LEU A 175 -4.93 2.35 8.29
C LEU A 175 -5.27 3.62 7.52
N ILE A 176 -5.52 3.51 6.21
CA ILE A 176 -5.78 4.66 5.33
C ILE A 176 -7.08 5.38 5.70
N MET A 177 -8.17 4.65 5.90
CA MET A 177 -9.52 5.24 5.99
C MET A 177 -9.95 5.59 7.42
N ASN A 178 -9.32 5.02 8.45
CA ASN A 178 -9.69 5.27 9.85
C ASN A 178 -8.53 5.81 10.70
N GLU A 179 -7.28 5.45 10.43
CA GLU A 179 -6.16 5.81 11.32
C GLU A 179 -5.27 6.94 10.78
N HIS A 180 -5.27 7.15 9.47
CA HIS A 180 -4.39 8.12 8.79
C HIS A 180 -5.19 9.22 8.10
N THR A 181 -6.27 9.66 8.76
CA THR A 181 -7.16 10.72 8.28
C THR A 181 -6.84 12.11 8.85
N GLY A 182 -5.75 12.24 9.61
CA GLY A 182 -5.36 13.51 10.24
C GLY A 182 -4.79 14.52 9.23
N LEU A 183 -5.22 15.78 9.32
CA LEU A 183 -4.94 16.81 8.31
C LEU A 183 -3.45 17.00 8.00
N ALA A 184 -2.60 17.08 9.03
CA ALA A 184 -1.17 17.30 8.84
C ALA A 184 -0.54 16.22 7.94
N ARG A 185 -0.80 14.95 8.25
CA ARG A 185 -0.32 13.81 7.45
C ARG A 185 -0.92 13.83 6.05
N SER A 186 -2.20 14.18 5.92
CA SER A 186 -2.87 14.24 4.61
C SER A 186 -2.31 15.35 3.72
N ILE A 187 -1.96 16.51 4.28
CA ILE A 187 -1.31 17.60 3.55
C ILE A 187 0.05 17.14 3.00
N THR A 188 0.88 16.53 3.85
CA THR A 188 2.17 15.97 3.40
C THR A 188 1.97 14.93 2.29
N ALA A 189 0.99 14.03 2.44
CA ALA A 189 0.69 13.01 1.44
C ALA A 189 0.19 13.60 0.11
N LEU A 190 -0.68 14.62 0.15
CA LEU A 190 -1.18 15.32 -1.03
C LEU A 190 -0.06 16.11 -1.74
N ARG A 191 0.91 16.65 -1.00
CA ARG A 191 2.10 17.29 -1.60
C ARG A 191 3.04 16.30 -2.28
N GLY A 192 3.04 15.03 -1.85
CA GLY A 192 3.68 13.94 -2.58
C GLY A 192 2.90 13.43 -3.80
N LEU A 193 1.67 13.89 -4.02
CA LEU A 193 0.81 13.44 -5.10
C LEU A 193 1.16 14.13 -6.42
N THR A 194 1.23 13.36 -7.51
CA THR A 194 1.44 13.92 -8.86
C THR A 194 0.15 14.49 -9.44
N GLY A 195 0.27 15.39 -10.43
CA GLY A 195 -0.88 15.91 -11.17
C GLY A 195 -1.81 14.81 -11.71
N LYS A 196 -1.25 13.68 -12.18
CA LYS A 196 -2.01 12.51 -12.66
C LYS A 196 -2.90 11.90 -11.56
N TRP A 197 -2.46 11.82 -10.31
CA TRP A 197 -3.24 11.15 -9.26
C TRP A 197 -4.25 12.07 -8.54
N SER A 198 -4.16 13.39 -8.73
CA SER A 198 -5.04 14.40 -8.09
C SER A 198 -6.55 14.13 -8.23
N MET A 199 -7.02 13.75 -9.41
CA MET A 199 -8.45 13.46 -9.66
C MET A 199 -8.79 11.98 -9.54
N ARG A 200 -7.84 11.16 -9.11
CA ARG A 200 -8.01 9.73 -8.86
C ARG A 200 -8.19 9.40 -7.37
N MET A 201 -8.43 10.40 -6.53
CA MET A 201 -8.67 10.19 -5.11
C MET A 201 -10.03 9.53 -4.87
N ASN A 202 -10.09 8.59 -3.92
CA ASN A 202 -11.33 7.94 -3.51
C ASN A 202 -12.18 8.88 -2.67
N THR A 203 -12.82 9.84 -3.32
CA THR A 203 -13.76 10.77 -2.70
C THR A 203 -14.87 11.08 -3.69
N GLN A 204 -15.90 11.73 -3.18
CA GLN A 204 -16.91 12.34 -4.01
C GLN A 204 -17.11 13.77 -3.51
N HIS A 205 -16.70 14.72 -4.36
CA HIS A 205 -16.68 16.12 -3.97
C HIS A 205 -18.10 16.63 -3.72
N CYS A 206 -18.20 17.51 -2.74
CA CYS A 206 -19.41 18.24 -2.38
C CYS A 206 -19.24 19.72 -2.73
N TRP A 207 -18.01 20.23 -2.66
CA TRP A 207 -17.68 21.61 -3.00
C TRP A 207 -16.35 21.70 -3.76
N VAL A 208 -16.20 22.76 -4.54
CA VAL A 208 -14.90 23.14 -5.08
C VAL A 208 -14.06 23.77 -3.98
N ASP A 209 -14.61 24.73 -3.24
CA ASP A 209 -13.91 25.59 -2.29
C ASP A 209 -14.28 25.33 -0.82
N PHE A 210 -13.36 25.61 0.10
CA PHE A 210 -13.59 25.53 1.56
C PHE A 210 -14.63 26.52 2.07
N GLY A 211 -14.88 27.60 1.32
CA GLY A 211 -15.96 28.56 1.59
C GLY A 211 -17.35 28.01 1.27
N GLN A 212 -17.45 26.82 0.68
CA GLN A 212 -18.71 26.16 0.28
C GLN A 212 -19.55 26.97 -0.73
N VAL A 213 -18.92 27.88 -1.48
CA VAL A 213 -19.60 28.74 -2.46
C VAL A 213 -20.01 27.94 -3.69
N PHE A 214 -19.13 27.07 -4.17
CA PHE A 214 -19.32 26.30 -5.40
C PHE A 214 -19.67 24.86 -5.06
N GLN A 215 -20.95 24.55 -5.11
CA GLN A 215 -21.48 23.20 -4.89
C GLN A 215 -21.32 22.34 -6.14
N VAL A 216 -20.99 21.05 -5.96
CA VAL A 216 -20.73 20.11 -7.09
C VAL A 216 -21.32 18.72 -6.89
N ALA A 217 -22.04 18.44 -5.81
CA ALA A 217 -22.65 17.13 -5.64
C ALA A 217 -23.69 16.85 -6.74
N HIS A 218 -23.76 15.59 -7.19
CA HIS A 218 -24.62 15.24 -8.33
C HIS A 218 -26.11 15.46 -8.10
N THR A 219 -26.57 15.44 -6.84
CA THR A 219 -27.97 15.66 -6.50
C THR A 219 -28.10 16.64 -5.33
N PRO A 220 -29.19 17.43 -5.28
CA PRO A 220 -29.49 18.29 -4.13
C PRO A 220 -29.56 17.51 -2.80
N GLN A 221 -30.08 16.29 -2.83
CA GLN A 221 -30.18 15.42 -1.65
C GLN A 221 -28.79 15.02 -1.15
N ARG A 222 -27.84 14.74 -2.05
CA ARG A 222 -26.45 14.51 -1.67
C ARG A 222 -25.80 15.78 -1.15
N GLN A 223 -26.01 16.93 -1.78
CA GLN A 223 -25.46 18.20 -1.32
C GLN A 223 -25.91 18.52 0.12
N ALA A 224 -27.21 18.33 0.41
CA ALA A 224 -27.75 18.51 1.76
C ALA A 224 -27.12 17.54 2.77
N ARG A 225 -26.90 16.28 2.37
CA ARG A 225 -26.20 15.29 3.21
C ARG A 225 -24.73 15.67 3.45
N CYS A 226 -24.04 16.21 2.44
CA CYS A 226 -22.69 16.73 2.58
C CYS A 226 -22.62 17.82 3.65
N ALA A 227 -23.51 18.81 3.57
CA ALA A 227 -23.58 19.89 4.56
C ALA A 227 -23.84 19.36 5.98
N ALA A 228 -24.72 18.36 6.12
CA ALA A 228 -25.08 17.79 7.41
C ALA A 228 -24.02 16.86 8.03
N ARG A 229 -23.19 16.20 7.22
CA ARG A 229 -22.32 15.09 7.69
C ARG A 229 -20.84 15.24 7.37
N TYR A 230 -20.48 15.96 6.31
CA TYR A 230 -19.14 15.92 5.73
C TYR A 230 -18.48 17.29 5.61
N ALA A 231 -19.12 18.38 6.08
CA ALA A 231 -18.57 19.74 5.99
C ALA A 231 -17.21 19.91 6.71
N THR A 232 -16.89 19.07 7.70
CA THR A 232 -15.59 19.10 8.39
C THR A 232 -14.56 18.13 7.79
N ASN A 233 -14.93 17.37 6.76
CA ASN A 233 -14.05 16.44 6.07
C ASN A 233 -13.44 17.11 4.83
N ALA A 234 -12.16 17.48 4.91
CA ALA A 234 -11.41 18.10 3.82
C ALA A 234 -11.42 17.28 2.51
N ALA A 235 -11.60 15.96 2.58
CA ALA A 235 -11.61 15.11 1.39
C ALA A 235 -12.78 15.40 0.43
N VAL A 236 -13.87 16.04 0.88
CA VAL A 236 -15.01 16.37 0.00
C VAL A 236 -14.87 17.74 -0.70
N TYR A 237 -13.73 18.40 -0.54
CA TYR A 237 -13.41 19.69 -1.14
C TYR A 237 -12.31 19.53 -2.19
N MET A 238 -12.56 19.98 -3.43
CA MET A 238 -11.52 19.93 -4.47
C MET A 238 -10.28 20.75 -4.07
N GLU A 239 -10.52 21.89 -3.40
CA GLU A 239 -9.50 22.81 -2.88
C GLU A 239 -8.44 22.11 -2.02
N ALA A 240 -8.81 21.14 -1.19
CA ALA A 240 -7.85 20.40 -0.38
C ALA A 240 -6.77 19.73 -1.24
N THR A 241 -7.18 19.05 -2.31
CA THR A 241 -6.25 18.39 -3.22
C THR A 241 -5.52 19.42 -4.08
N LEU A 242 -6.25 20.37 -4.67
CA LEU A 242 -5.73 21.29 -5.67
C LEU A 242 -4.73 22.31 -5.11
N ARG A 243 -4.87 22.73 -3.86
CA ARG A 243 -3.88 23.58 -3.18
C ARG A 243 -2.58 22.87 -2.87
N ASN A 244 -2.55 21.54 -2.89
CA ASN A 244 -1.41 20.73 -2.45
C ASN A 244 -0.69 20.00 -3.59
N VAL A 245 -1.21 20.03 -4.82
CA VAL A 245 -0.52 19.48 -6.00
C VAL A 245 0.30 20.54 -6.72
N VAL A 246 1.28 20.13 -7.53
CA VAL A 246 1.97 21.05 -8.43
C VAL A 246 0.97 21.49 -9.50
N TRP A 247 0.53 22.74 -9.46
CA TRP A 247 -0.53 23.24 -10.34
C TRP A 247 -0.20 23.06 -11.83
N ALA A 248 1.05 23.29 -12.23
CA ALA A 248 1.49 23.09 -13.61
C ALA A 248 1.32 21.63 -14.08
N GLU A 249 1.67 20.65 -13.23
CA GLU A 249 1.44 19.22 -13.54
C GLU A 249 -0.05 18.88 -13.57
N PHE A 250 -0.85 19.49 -12.70
CA PHE A 250 -2.30 19.31 -12.70
C PHE A 250 -2.90 19.79 -14.03
N ILE A 251 -2.59 21.02 -14.44
CA ILE A 251 -3.08 21.60 -15.70
C ILE A 251 -2.57 20.82 -16.91
N GLN A 252 -1.32 20.33 -16.90
CA GLN A 252 -0.79 19.51 -17.99
C GLN A 252 -1.61 18.23 -18.22
N VAL A 253 -2.19 17.66 -17.17
CA VAL A 253 -2.97 16.41 -17.27
C VAL A 253 -4.46 16.66 -17.50
N TRP A 254 -5.03 17.66 -16.81
CA TRP A 254 -6.48 17.83 -16.74
C TRP A 254 -7.00 19.10 -17.40
N GLY A 255 -6.14 20.12 -17.56
CA GLY A 255 -6.52 21.47 -17.99
C GLY A 255 -6.22 21.78 -19.45
N GLY A 256 -6.42 23.04 -19.83
CA GLY A 256 -6.27 23.54 -21.19
C GLY A 256 -7.59 23.70 -21.95
N PRO A 257 -7.59 24.32 -23.13
CA PRO A 257 -8.79 24.57 -23.92
C PRO A 257 -9.53 23.28 -24.31
N GLY A 258 -10.82 23.20 -24.00
CA GLY A 258 -11.69 22.05 -24.23
C GLY A 258 -11.44 20.85 -23.32
N SER A 259 -10.61 20.99 -22.28
CA SER A 259 -10.21 19.87 -21.42
C SER A 259 -11.23 19.50 -20.35
N ALA A 260 -11.07 18.29 -19.81
CA ALA A 260 -11.85 17.76 -18.68
C ALA A 260 -12.05 18.72 -17.52
N TRP A 261 -10.98 19.36 -17.03
CA TRP A 261 -11.06 20.33 -15.93
C TRP A 261 -11.73 21.63 -16.37
N GLU A 262 -11.40 22.12 -17.56
CA GLU A 262 -11.91 23.41 -18.02
C GLU A 262 -13.43 23.36 -18.19
N VAL A 263 -13.91 22.37 -18.94
CA VAL A 263 -15.33 22.18 -19.26
C VAL A 263 -16.13 21.89 -17.99
N SER A 264 -15.64 20.96 -17.16
CA SER A 264 -16.41 20.46 -16.03
C SER A 264 -16.44 21.44 -14.86
N VAL A 265 -15.39 22.25 -14.66
CA VAL A 265 -15.24 23.09 -13.46
C VAL A 265 -14.74 24.50 -13.78
N GLN A 266 -13.59 24.66 -14.43
CA GLN A 266 -12.91 25.96 -14.51
C GLN A 266 -13.76 27.06 -15.14
N ALA A 267 -14.36 26.81 -16.31
CA ALA A 267 -15.14 27.81 -17.04
C ALA A 267 -16.32 28.33 -16.21
N ALA A 268 -16.96 27.43 -15.45
CA ALA A 268 -18.05 27.79 -14.54
C ALA A 268 -17.58 28.67 -13.36
N LEU A 269 -16.37 28.46 -12.86
CA LEU A 269 -15.78 29.33 -11.83
C LEU A 269 -15.48 30.72 -12.38
N GLU A 270 -15.02 30.80 -13.63
CA GLU A 270 -14.67 32.06 -14.31
C GLU A 270 -15.89 32.96 -14.57
N GLU A 271 -17.11 32.41 -14.56
CA GLU A 271 -18.35 33.20 -14.60
C GLU A 271 -18.55 34.11 -13.38
N LYS A 272 -17.85 33.84 -12.27
CA LYS A 272 -18.03 34.56 -10.99
C LYS A 272 -16.70 35.16 -10.50
N PRO A 273 -16.70 36.40 -9.99
CA PRO A 273 -15.50 37.01 -9.41
C PRO A 273 -14.85 36.17 -8.29
N ALA A 274 -15.68 35.51 -7.46
CA ALA A 274 -15.19 34.62 -6.40
C ALA A 274 -14.45 33.39 -6.96
N GLY A 275 -14.86 32.86 -8.11
CA GLY A 275 -14.24 31.69 -8.72
C GLY A 275 -12.92 32.03 -9.40
N VAL A 276 -12.84 33.18 -10.07
CA VAL A 276 -11.57 33.73 -10.59
C VAL A 276 -10.56 33.95 -9.45
N ALA A 277 -11.00 34.54 -8.33
CA ALA A 277 -10.15 34.72 -7.16
C ALA A 277 -9.68 33.39 -6.56
N TRP A 278 -10.57 32.40 -6.48
CA TRP A 278 -10.24 31.06 -6.00
C TRP A 278 -9.22 30.35 -6.89
N LEU A 279 -9.35 30.44 -8.23
CA LEU A 279 -8.39 29.89 -9.18
C LEU A 279 -6.99 30.51 -9.01
N ALA A 280 -6.92 31.84 -8.87
CA ALA A 280 -5.66 32.55 -8.66
C ALA A 280 -4.98 32.17 -7.32
N ALA A 281 -5.76 32.05 -6.24
CA ALA A 281 -5.24 31.66 -4.94
C ALA A 281 -4.81 30.18 -4.90
N THR A 282 -5.63 29.28 -5.44
CA THR A 282 -5.39 27.83 -5.41
C THR A 282 -4.19 27.43 -6.27
N SER A 283 -4.04 28.02 -7.45
CA SER A 283 -2.96 27.70 -8.39
C SER A 283 -1.55 28.01 -7.87
N THR A 284 -1.44 28.90 -6.89
CA THR A 284 -0.15 29.31 -6.31
C THR A 284 0.05 28.81 -4.87
N ALA A 285 -1.00 28.25 -4.24
CA ALA A 285 -1.01 27.88 -2.83
C ALA A 285 0.16 26.96 -2.43
N ARG A 286 0.39 25.85 -3.15
CA ARG A 286 1.48 24.92 -2.84
C ARG A 286 2.85 25.60 -2.86
N ALA A 287 3.08 26.49 -3.82
CA ALA A 287 4.38 27.13 -4.01
C ALA A 287 4.66 28.21 -2.94
N LEU A 288 3.59 28.83 -2.43
CA LEU A 288 3.68 29.95 -1.49
C LEU A 288 3.54 29.57 -0.02
N THR A 289 3.09 28.34 0.29
CA THR A 289 2.78 27.94 1.67
C THR A 289 3.60 26.75 2.15
N THR A 290 4.04 26.80 3.39
CA THR A 290 4.55 25.62 4.11
C THR A 290 3.41 24.68 4.50
N GLU A 291 3.72 23.44 4.85
CA GLU A 291 2.70 22.48 5.32
C GLU A 291 1.98 22.97 6.58
N ALA A 292 2.70 23.66 7.47
CA ALA A 292 2.14 24.24 8.68
C ALA A 292 1.17 25.40 8.39
N GLN A 293 1.50 26.26 7.42
CA GLN A 293 0.59 27.33 6.98
C GLN A 293 -0.66 26.78 6.31
N GLU A 294 -0.51 25.74 5.48
CA GLU A 294 -1.65 25.07 4.85
C GLU A 294 -2.54 24.36 5.87
N LEU A 295 -1.94 23.73 6.90
CA LEU A 295 -2.69 23.14 8.01
C LEU A 295 -3.49 24.20 8.77
N ALA A 296 -2.87 25.34 9.10
CA ALA A 296 -3.56 26.45 9.76
C ALA A 296 -4.71 27.01 8.90
N TYR A 297 -4.52 27.06 7.58
CA TYR A 297 -5.56 27.45 6.63
C TYR A 297 -6.74 26.46 6.64
N TRP A 298 -6.48 25.16 6.60
CA TRP A 298 -7.55 24.16 6.68
C TRP A 298 -8.33 24.25 8.00
N GLN A 299 -7.61 24.46 9.10
CA GLN A 299 -8.19 24.60 10.43
C GLN A 299 -9.01 25.89 10.58
N SER A 300 -8.63 26.99 9.92
CA SER A 300 -9.43 28.23 9.92
C SER A 300 -10.77 28.06 9.20
N HIS A 301 -10.89 27.05 8.34
CA HIS A 301 -12.14 26.62 7.70
C HIS A 301 -12.88 25.51 8.45
N ALA A 302 -12.53 25.25 9.73
CA ALA A 302 -13.13 24.24 10.59
C ALA A 302 -13.07 22.80 10.06
N LEU A 303 -12.09 22.52 9.19
CA LEU A 303 -11.81 21.16 8.74
C LEU A 303 -11.11 20.38 9.86
N ALA A 304 -11.42 19.09 9.98
CA ALA A 304 -10.95 18.23 11.07
C ALA A 304 -10.28 16.95 10.57
N THR A 305 -10.75 16.38 9.47
CA THR A 305 -10.22 15.12 8.92
C THR A 305 -10.12 15.19 7.40
N PHE A 306 -9.31 14.30 6.83
CA PHE A 306 -9.30 13.96 5.41
C PHE A 306 -9.61 12.47 5.31
N THR A 307 -10.90 12.14 5.32
CA THR A 307 -11.39 10.76 5.32
C THR A 307 -11.86 10.40 3.91
N GLN A 308 -11.20 9.42 3.32
CA GLN A 308 -11.53 8.91 1.99
C GLN A 308 -12.64 7.85 2.03
N GLN A 309 -13.30 7.66 0.90
CA GLN A 309 -14.30 6.63 0.70
C GLN A 309 -13.68 5.29 0.27
N TYR A 310 -14.40 4.21 0.51
CA TYR A 310 -13.98 2.87 0.11
C TYR A 310 -14.22 2.63 -1.38
N GLN A 311 -13.16 2.26 -2.10
CA GLN A 311 -13.23 1.86 -3.50
C GLN A 311 -12.30 0.67 -3.74
N ASN A 312 -12.81 -0.38 -4.37
CA ASN A 312 -12.07 -1.58 -4.74
C ASN A 312 -11.42 -1.51 -6.13
N ARG A 313 -11.35 -0.33 -6.77
CA ARG A 313 -10.56 -0.10 -7.98
C ARG A 313 -9.07 -0.36 -7.78
N TRP A 314 -8.57 -0.01 -6.60
CA TRP A 314 -7.16 -0.13 -6.26
C TRP A 314 -6.99 -0.92 -4.98
N GLN A 315 -6.02 -1.82 -4.99
CA GLN A 315 -5.46 -2.39 -3.79
C GLN A 315 -4.37 -1.44 -3.28
N ALA A 316 -4.56 -0.92 -2.07
CA ALA A 316 -3.58 -0.07 -1.44
C ALA A 316 -2.27 -0.83 -1.18
N SER A 317 -1.14 -0.14 -1.41
CA SER A 317 0.18 -0.65 -1.06
C SER A 317 0.46 -0.46 0.43
N ILE A 318 1.32 -1.31 0.98
CA ILE A 318 1.88 -1.12 2.31
C ILE A 318 3.32 -1.63 2.36
N THR A 319 4.17 -0.83 2.97
CA THR A 319 5.50 -1.25 3.39
C THR A 319 5.62 -0.95 4.88
N GLU A 320 5.88 -1.97 5.68
CA GLU A 320 6.18 -1.82 7.11
C GLU A 320 7.48 -2.56 7.41
N THR A 321 8.33 -1.92 8.20
CA THR A 321 9.60 -2.44 8.67
C THR A 321 9.65 -2.40 10.19
N PHE A 322 10.52 -3.22 10.78
CA PHE A 322 10.92 -3.09 12.18
C PHE A 322 12.43 -3.21 12.28
N VAL A 323 12.99 -2.63 13.34
CA VAL A 323 14.43 -2.68 13.60
C VAL A 323 14.70 -3.72 14.68
N VAL A 324 15.57 -4.67 14.38
CA VAL A 324 16.14 -5.59 15.38
C VAL A 324 17.43 -4.98 15.88
N LYS A 325 17.51 -4.75 17.19
CA LYS A 325 18.71 -4.28 17.87
C LYS A 325 19.32 -5.41 18.69
N ASN A 326 20.56 -5.79 18.39
CA ASN A 326 21.24 -6.84 19.13
C ASN A 326 21.92 -6.32 20.42
N ALA A 327 22.51 -7.23 21.20
CA ALA A 327 23.15 -6.90 22.48
C ALA A 327 24.39 -5.98 22.35
N LEU A 328 24.99 -5.90 21.16
CA LEU A 328 26.10 -4.98 20.86
C LEU A 328 25.61 -3.59 20.43
N GLY A 329 24.29 -3.39 20.35
CA GLY A 329 23.67 -2.16 19.90
C GLY A 329 23.60 -2.00 18.38
N MET A 330 23.96 -3.03 17.60
CA MET A 330 23.81 -3.02 16.15
C MET A 330 22.33 -3.12 15.79
N GLU A 331 21.91 -2.29 14.84
CA GLU A 331 20.52 -2.20 14.38
C GLU A 331 20.42 -2.69 12.94
N GLN A 332 19.48 -3.60 12.69
CA GLN A 332 19.17 -4.12 11.37
C GLN A 332 17.68 -3.92 11.07
N GLU A 333 17.37 -3.27 9.96
CA GLU A 333 16.00 -3.13 9.48
C GLU A 333 15.54 -4.41 8.77
N LEU A 334 14.34 -4.87 9.10
CA LEU A 334 13.67 -6.01 8.49
C LEU A 334 12.27 -5.63 8.03
N THR A 335 11.92 -6.03 6.81
CA THR A 335 10.60 -5.78 6.22
C THR A 335 9.58 -6.82 6.68
N ILE A 336 8.49 -6.40 7.34
CA ILE A 336 7.42 -7.28 7.83
C ILE A 336 6.22 -7.36 6.90
N LYS A 337 6.00 -6.32 6.10
CA LYS A 337 4.97 -6.27 5.07
C LYS A 337 5.52 -5.53 3.87
N ASN A 338 5.33 -6.11 2.68
CA ASN A 338 5.61 -5.44 1.42
C ASN A 338 4.55 -5.87 0.41
N VAL A 339 3.48 -5.10 0.33
CA VAL A 339 2.39 -5.32 -0.63
C VAL A 339 2.41 -4.16 -1.62
N PRO A 340 2.70 -4.39 -2.90
CA PRO A 340 2.65 -3.34 -3.90
C PRO A 340 1.19 -2.92 -4.17
N ARG A 341 1.03 -1.77 -4.82
CA ARG A 341 -0.30 -1.33 -5.28
C ARG A 341 -0.77 -2.27 -6.38
N GLY A 342 -2.00 -2.74 -6.27
CA GLY A 342 -2.64 -3.58 -7.29
C GLY A 342 -3.85 -2.90 -7.92
N ALA A 343 -4.25 -3.36 -9.10
CA ALA A 343 -5.58 -3.09 -9.63
C ALA A 343 -6.59 -4.05 -8.99
N GLY A 344 -7.79 -3.55 -8.73
CA GLY A 344 -8.91 -4.36 -8.25
C GLY A 344 -10.08 -4.35 -9.24
N PRO A 345 -11.17 -5.06 -8.92
CA PRO A 345 -12.25 -5.32 -9.88
C PRO A 345 -13.13 -4.09 -10.18
N TRP A 346 -12.93 -2.98 -9.45
CA TRP A 346 -13.64 -1.70 -9.62
C TRP A 346 -15.18 -1.78 -9.55
N THR A 347 -15.74 -2.82 -8.95
CA THR A 347 -17.20 -3.00 -8.86
C THR A 347 -17.89 -1.98 -7.95
N THR A 348 -17.19 -1.38 -6.98
CA THR A 348 -17.79 -0.33 -6.13
C THR A 348 -17.96 1.01 -6.83
N VAL A 349 -17.53 1.15 -8.10
CA VAL A 349 -17.76 2.36 -8.94
C VAL A 349 -19.22 2.77 -9.00
N GLN A 350 -20.12 1.79 -8.88
CA GLN A 350 -21.57 1.98 -8.96
C GLN A 350 -22.11 2.90 -7.86
N PHE A 351 -21.49 2.89 -6.68
CA PHE A 351 -21.91 3.72 -5.56
C PHE A 351 -21.43 5.17 -5.70
N PHE A 352 -20.16 5.32 -6.05
CA PHE A 352 -19.54 6.58 -6.46
C PHE A 352 -18.37 6.28 -7.40
N TRP A 353 -18.22 7.08 -8.45
CA TRP A 353 -17.30 6.79 -9.54
C TRP A 353 -16.05 7.67 -9.56
N ILE A 354 -15.67 8.24 -8.42
CA ILE A 354 -14.50 9.12 -8.20
C ILE A 354 -14.45 10.39 -9.08
N PRO A 355 -13.64 11.41 -8.73
CA PRO A 355 -13.60 12.68 -9.48
C PRO A 355 -13.13 12.52 -10.94
N LEU A 356 -12.38 11.44 -11.21
CA LEU A 356 -11.92 11.10 -12.55
C LEU A 356 -13.05 10.99 -13.55
N ASN A 357 -14.10 10.22 -13.22
CA ASN A 357 -15.21 10.00 -14.13
C ASN A 357 -16.11 11.23 -14.17
N ASP A 358 -16.21 12.00 -13.08
CA ASP A 358 -16.86 13.30 -13.12
C ASP A 358 -16.24 14.14 -14.26
N LEU A 359 -14.93 14.39 -14.21
CA LEU A 359 -14.30 15.28 -15.20
C LEU A 359 -14.47 14.80 -16.65
N TRP A 360 -14.31 13.51 -16.94
CA TRP A 360 -14.45 13.00 -18.30
C TRP A 360 -15.89 12.91 -18.80
N SER A 361 -16.83 12.51 -17.94
CA SER A 361 -18.25 12.45 -18.34
C SER A 361 -18.77 13.85 -18.65
N TYR A 362 -18.49 14.82 -17.79
CA TYR A 362 -18.98 16.19 -17.96
C TYR A 362 -18.29 16.94 -19.10
N GLU A 363 -17.02 16.63 -19.39
CA GLU A 363 -16.36 17.00 -20.65
C GLU A 363 -17.12 16.49 -21.87
N GLY A 364 -17.43 15.18 -21.89
CA GLY A 364 -18.16 14.55 -23.00
C GLY A 364 -19.55 15.13 -23.23
N TYR A 365 -20.23 15.60 -22.17
CA TYR A 365 -21.51 16.29 -22.29
C TYR A 365 -21.38 17.78 -22.65
N GLY A 366 -20.18 18.36 -22.58
CA GLY A 366 -19.98 19.80 -22.71
C GLY A 366 -20.66 20.59 -21.58
N ARG A 367 -20.66 20.06 -20.35
CA ARG A 367 -21.38 20.63 -19.20
C ARG A 367 -20.50 20.75 -17.97
N SER A 368 -20.90 21.64 -17.06
CA SER A 368 -20.25 21.82 -15.77
C SER A 368 -20.96 21.05 -14.65
N LEU A 369 -20.15 20.56 -13.71
CA LEU A 369 -20.54 20.05 -12.40
C LEU A 369 -21.00 21.13 -11.43
N VAL A 370 -20.59 22.37 -11.65
CA VAL A 370 -20.79 23.48 -10.70
C VAL A 370 -22.26 23.91 -10.72
N VAL A 371 -22.89 23.91 -9.54
CA VAL A 371 -24.30 24.30 -9.38
C VAL A 371 -24.49 25.78 -9.75
N GLY A 372 -25.44 26.04 -10.64
CA GLY A 372 -25.83 27.40 -11.04
C GLY A 372 -24.93 28.05 -12.09
N ALA A 373 -24.00 27.30 -12.68
CA ALA A 373 -23.24 27.71 -13.86
C ALA A 373 -24.14 27.80 -15.10
N SER A 374 -23.76 28.60 -16.10
CA SER A 374 -24.49 28.67 -17.37
C SER A 374 -24.54 27.33 -18.12
N THR A 375 -23.55 26.47 -17.90
CA THR A 375 -23.42 25.12 -18.47
C THR A 375 -23.71 24.00 -17.46
N ASP A 376 -24.35 24.29 -16.34
CA ASP A 376 -24.71 23.30 -15.32
C ASP A 376 -25.45 22.09 -15.92
N PHE A 377 -24.94 20.88 -15.72
CA PHE A 377 -25.52 19.64 -16.25
C PHE A 377 -26.94 19.36 -15.74
N ARG A 378 -27.31 19.94 -14.60
CA ARG A 378 -28.64 19.81 -13.97
C ARG A 378 -29.64 20.83 -14.50
N ALA A 379 -29.19 21.85 -15.22
CA ALA A 379 -30.05 22.89 -15.74
C ALA A 379 -30.88 22.40 -16.95
N PRO A 380 -32.16 22.82 -17.08
CA PRO A 380 -32.96 22.49 -18.26
C PRO A 380 -32.44 23.14 -19.55
N PRO A 381 -32.59 22.49 -20.72
CA PRO A 381 -33.07 21.12 -20.89
C PRO A 381 -32.02 20.11 -20.41
N ALA A 382 -32.46 19.07 -19.70
CA ALA A 382 -31.58 18.00 -19.25
C ALA A 382 -30.90 17.37 -20.48
N CYS A 383 -29.59 17.54 -20.57
CA CYS A 383 -28.81 17.12 -21.75
C CYS A 383 -28.21 15.72 -21.59
N CYS A 384 -28.07 15.27 -20.35
CA CYS A 384 -27.48 13.98 -20.01
C CYS A 384 -28.11 13.42 -18.74
N ASN A 385 -27.99 12.10 -18.56
CA ASN A 385 -28.37 11.43 -17.34
C ASN A 385 -27.29 10.43 -16.97
N ILE A 386 -26.42 10.85 -16.05
CA ILE A 386 -25.30 10.05 -15.57
C ILE A 386 -25.73 8.67 -15.09
N GLU A 387 -26.95 8.53 -14.55
CA GLU A 387 -27.44 7.27 -14.02
C GLU A 387 -27.76 6.25 -15.13
N LEU A 388 -28.26 6.73 -16.27
CA LEU A 388 -28.59 5.90 -17.43
C LEU A 388 -27.35 5.49 -18.22
N ASP A 389 -26.36 6.38 -18.28
CA ASP A 389 -25.10 6.14 -19.02
C ASP A 389 -24.23 5.05 -18.38
N ASN A 390 -24.58 4.61 -17.18
CA ASN A 390 -23.96 3.52 -16.44
C ASN A 390 -24.36 2.11 -16.92
N GLY A 391 -25.41 1.99 -17.74
CA GLY A 391 -25.88 0.70 -18.26
C GLY A 391 -26.54 -0.21 -17.22
N LEU A 392 -26.94 0.33 -16.06
CA LEU A 392 -27.69 -0.41 -15.03
C LEU A 392 -29.22 -0.37 -15.25
N SER A 393 -29.67 0.45 -16.20
CA SER A 393 -31.05 0.50 -16.65
C SER A 393 -31.25 -0.33 -17.93
N ASP A 394 -32.49 -0.72 -18.19
CA ASP A 394 -32.91 -1.22 -19.49
C ASP A 394 -33.00 -0.08 -20.53
N SER A 395 -33.31 -0.44 -21.78
CA SER A 395 -33.47 0.52 -22.88
C SER A 395 -34.61 1.52 -22.69
N SER A 396 -35.51 1.26 -21.74
CA SER A 396 -36.62 2.14 -21.36
C SER A 396 -36.29 3.01 -20.15
N GLY A 397 -35.07 2.92 -19.60
CA GLY A 397 -34.63 3.65 -18.42
C GLY A 397 -35.13 3.09 -17.09
N ASN A 398 -35.68 1.86 -17.08
CA ASN A 398 -36.08 1.20 -15.83
C ASN A 398 -34.90 0.41 -15.24
N PHE A 399 -34.89 0.23 -13.92
CA PHE A 399 -33.84 -0.53 -13.22
C PHE A 399 -34.42 -1.87 -12.74
N PRO A 400 -34.29 -2.97 -13.51
CA PRO A 400 -34.86 -4.26 -13.14
C PRO A 400 -34.02 -5.01 -12.09
N GLY A 401 -34.66 -5.92 -11.35
CA GLY A 401 -33.97 -6.86 -10.47
C GLY A 401 -33.12 -6.18 -9.38
N GLN A 402 -31.88 -6.61 -9.23
CA GLN A 402 -30.97 -6.13 -8.18
C GLN A 402 -30.67 -4.64 -8.31
N SER A 403 -30.62 -4.09 -9.54
CA SER A 403 -30.34 -2.67 -9.71
C SER A 403 -31.50 -1.80 -9.21
N GLY A 404 -32.74 -2.23 -9.50
CA GLY A 404 -33.95 -1.58 -8.98
C GLY A 404 -34.06 -1.62 -7.47
N VAL A 405 -33.76 -2.77 -6.85
CA VAL A 405 -33.77 -2.93 -5.38
C VAL A 405 -32.77 -1.98 -4.74
N LEU A 406 -31.53 -1.94 -5.24
CA LEU A 406 -30.48 -1.09 -4.68
C LEU A 406 -30.81 0.40 -4.85
N ARG A 407 -31.25 0.79 -6.06
CA ARG A 407 -31.64 2.16 -6.36
C ARG A 407 -32.83 2.63 -5.53
N THR A 408 -33.80 1.75 -5.27
CA THR A 408 -34.95 2.08 -4.42
C THR A 408 -34.54 2.25 -2.95
N ALA A 409 -33.61 1.43 -2.47
CA ALA A 409 -33.16 1.48 -1.07
C ALA A 409 -32.17 2.61 -0.77
N LEU A 410 -31.25 2.90 -1.69
CA LEU A 410 -30.14 3.85 -1.47
C LEU A 410 -30.30 5.18 -2.21
N GLY A 411 -31.16 5.22 -3.23
CA GLY A 411 -31.30 6.35 -4.13
C GLY A 411 -30.48 6.20 -5.41
N MET A 412 -30.23 7.33 -6.07
CA MET A 412 -29.58 7.39 -7.38
C MET A 412 -28.18 6.76 -7.34
N TYR A 413 -27.80 6.00 -8.37
CA TYR A 413 -26.41 5.56 -8.54
C TYR A 413 -25.45 6.75 -8.61
N PHE A 414 -24.19 6.49 -8.28
CA PHE A 414 -23.15 7.52 -8.16
C PHE A 414 -23.44 8.60 -7.13
N THR A 415 -24.34 8.37 -6.17
CA THR A 415 -24.59 9.30 -5.05
C THR A 415 -24.54 8.65 -3.70
N THR A 416 -24.07 7.40 -3.64
CA THR A 416 -23.96 6.64 -2.39
C THR A 416 -22.57 6.79 -1.82
N ASP A 417 -22.48 7.26 -0.57
CA ASP A 417 -21.21 7.42 0.11
C ASP A 417 -20.80 6.10 0.81
N LEU A 418 -19.60 5.59 0.51
CA LEU A 418 -19.07 4.37 1.11
C LEU A 418 -17.91 4.69 2.06
N PHE A 419 -18.12 4.59 3.37
CA PHE A 419 -17.06 4.77 4.37
C PHE A 419 -16.77 3.47 5.10
N LEU A 420 -15.50 3.18 5.33
CA LEU A 420 -15.09 2.04 6.14
C LEU A 420 -15.38 2.33 7.62
N VAL A 421 -16.25 1.54 8.25
CA VAL A 421 -16.54 1.69 9.67
C VAL A 421 -15.37 1.17 10.50
N ALA A 422 -14.89 1.99 11.44
CA ALA A 422 -13.84 1.58 12.38
C ALA A 422 -14.31 0.45 13.30
N GLN A 423 -13.39 -0.45 13.66
CA GLN A 423 -13.68 -1.50 14.64
C GLN A 423 -14.01 -0.86 16.00
N PRO A 424 -15.16 -1.16 16.62
CA PRO A 424 -15.51 -0.57 17.91
C PRO A 424 -14.47 -0.90 18.99
N ALA A 425 -14.04 0.10 19.75
CA ALA A 425 -13.06 -0.10 20.82
C ALA A 425 -13.46 -1.19 21.85
N PRO A 426 -14.74 -1.31 22.26
CA PRO A 426 -15.15 -2.40 23.16
C PRO A 426 -14.97 -3.80 22.55
N LEU A 427 -15.15 -3.94 21.23
CA LEU A 427 -14.95 -5.22 20.55
C LEU A 427 -13.46 -5.59 20.49
N GLN A 428 -12.59 -4.60 20.24
CA GLN A 428 -11.14 -4.80 20.29
C GLN A 428 -10.68 -5.21 21.70
N ALA A 429 -11.20 -4.56 22.74
CA ALA A 429 -10.89 -4.91 24.13
C ALA A 429 -11.38 -6.32 24.50
N LEU A 430 -12.60 -6.69 24.09
CA LEU A 430 -13.13 -8.03 24.29
C LEU A 430 -12.26 -9.09 23.59
N TYR A 431 -11.88 -8.84 22.34
CA TYR A 431 -11.00 -9.73 21.58
C TYR A 431 -9.65 -9.92 22.28
N ALA A 432 -9.01 -8.83 22.71
CA ALA A 432 -7.74 -8.88 23.42
C ALA A 432 -7.85 -9.66 24.74
N ALA A 433 -8.90 -9.41 25.53
CA ALA A 433 -9.14 -10.12 26.79
C ALA A 433 -9.41 -11.61 26.57
N PHE A 434 -10.18 -11.95 25.54
CA PHE A 434 -10.45 -13.35 25.16
C PHE A 434 -9.16 -14.06 24.76
N GLN A 435 -8.33 -13.46 23.89
CA GLN A 435 -7.06 -14.05 23.46
C GLN A 435 -6.10 -14.27 24.63
N ALA A 436 -5.97 -13.28 25.52
CA ALA A 436 -5.13 -13.40 26.71
C ALA A 436 -5.63 -14.53 27.66
N SER A 437 -6.94 -14.62 27.88
CA SER A 437 -7.52 -15.65 28.75
C SER A 437 -7.41 -17.05 28.15
N LEU A 438 -7.68 -17.20 26.85
CA LEU A 438 -7.60 -18.47 26.15
C LEU A 438 -6.17 -19.01 26.16
N PHE A 439 -5.21 -18.25 25.65
CA PHE A 439 -3.84 -18.73 25.55
C PHE A 439 -3.15 -18.83 26.92
N GLY A 440 -3.55 -18.03 27.91
CA GLY A 440 -3.11 -18.21 29.29
C GLY A 440 -3.51 -19.58 29.87
N GLN A 441 -4.74 -20.03 29.60
CA GLN A 441 -5.20 -21.36 30.03
C GLN A 441 -4.53 -22.49 29.24
N LEU A 442 -4.33 -22.31 27.93
CA LEU A 442 -3.68 -23.31 27.09
C LEU A 442 -2.20 -23.52 27.47
N GLN A 443 -1.47 -22.44 27.79
CA GLN A 443 -0.08 -22.54 28.23
C GLN A 443 0.07 -23.23 29.59
N ALA A 444 -0.93 -23.12 30.46
CA ALA A 444 -0.93 -23.75 31.76
C ALA A 444 -1.33 -25.24 31.75
N ASN A 445 -1.79 -25.78 30.61
CA ASN A 445 -2.33 -27.13 30.53
C ASN A 445 -2.11 -27.80 29.16
N ASP A 446 -1.14 -28.72 29.11
CA ASP A 446 -0.76 -29.46 27.90
C ASP A 446 -1.90 -30.29 27.30
N ALA A 447 -2.82 -30.81 28.14
CA ALA A 447 -3.97 -31.57 27.65
C ALA A 447 -4.97 -30.65 26.92
N LEU A 448 -5.20 -29.43 27.44
CA LEU A 448 -6.01 -28.42 26.75
C LEU A 448 -5.32 -27.94 25.47
N TRP A 449 -4.00 -27.73 25.48
CA TRP A 449 -3.24 -27.39 24.27
C TRP A 449 -3.38 -28.46 23.18
N THR A 450 -3.26 -29.74 23.56
CA THR A 450 -3.44 -30.87 22.64
C THR A 450 -4.87 -30.90 22.07
N ALA A 451 -5.88 -30.74 22.93
CA ALA A 451 -7.27 -30.71 22.50
C ALA A 451 -7.58 -29.52 21.59
N TYR A 452 -7.06 -28.34 21.89
CA TYR A 452 -7.20 -27.14 21.07
C TYR A 452 -6.59 -27.31 19.67
N ASN A 453 -5.39 -27.87 19.59
CA ASN A 453 -4.76 -28.13 18.29
C ASN A 453 -5.50 -29.18 17.45
N ALA A 454 -6.19 -30.13 18.10
CA ALA A 454 -7.07 -31.06 17.40
C ALA A 454 -8.34 -30.41 16.83
N LEU A 455 -8.72 -29.19 17.26
CA LEU A 455 -9.83 -28.46 16.65
C LEU A 455 -9.50 -28.00 15.23
N ALA A 456 -8.26 -27.63 14.92
CA ALA A 456 -7.88 -27.18 13.58
C ALA A 456 -8.06 -28.27 12.51
N THR A 457 -8.02 -29.55 12.90
CA THR A 457 -8.22 -30.68 11.99
C THR A 457 -9.67 -31.15 11.92
N THR A 458 -10.54 -30.71 12.83
CA THR A 458 -11.91 -31.23 12.99
C THR A 458 -13.00 -30.16 12.88
N ALA A 459 -12.67 -28.89 13.07
CA ALA A 459 -13.62 -27.79 13.00
C ALA A 459 -13.89 -27.39 11.55
N ALA A 460 -15.17 -27.39 11.17
CA ALA A 460 -15.63 -26.71 9.96
C ALA A 460 -15.37 -25.20 10.08
N VAL A 461 -15.06 -24.55 8.96
CA VAL A 461 -14.98 -23.08 8.91
C VAL A 461 -16.33 -22.51 9.32
N VAL A 462 -16.41 -21.92 10.51
CA VAL A 462 -17.64 -21.31 11.03
C VAL A 462 -17.71 -19.90 10.47
N TYR A 463 -18.60 -19.68 9.49
CA TYR A 463 -18.99 -18.34 9.09
C TYR A 463 -20.12 -17.88 10.03
N PRO A 464 -19.88 -16.88 10.90
CA PRO A 464 -20.95 -16.36 11.75
C PRO A 464 -22.04 -15.75 10.86
N VAL A 465 -23.20 -16.41 10.78
CA VAL A 465 -24.37 -15.91 10.07
C VAL A 465 -25.23 -15.13 11.06
N PRO A 466 -25.46 -13.82 10.84
CA PRO A 466 -26.40 -13.06 11.64
C PRO A 466 -27.74 -13.81 11.73
N PRO A 467 -28.34 -13.97 12.92
CA PRO A 467 -29.59 -14.74 13.06
C PRO A 467 -30.70 -14.29 12.11
N ALA A 468 -30.77 -12.98 11.82
CA ALA A 468 -31.72 -12.40 10.88
C ALA A 468 -31.50 -12.80 9.41
N TRP A 469 -30.33 -13.36 9.06
CA TRP A 469 -29.95 -13.74 7.70
C TRP A 469 -29.88 -15.26 7.53
N ARG A 470 -30.35 -16.02 8.53
CA ARG A 470 -30.48 -17.48 8.41
C ARG A 470 -31.68 -17.78 7.54
N ALA A 471 -31.43 -18.30 6.34
CA ALA A 471 -32.49 -18.78 5.46
C ALA A 471 -33.29 -19.89 6.14
N THR A 472 -34.61 -19.76 6.15
CA THR A 472 -35.54 -20.85 6.44
C THR A 472 -35.79 -21.65 5.16
N ALA A 473 -36.40 -22.84 5.28
CA ALA A 473 -36.61 -23.76 4.15
C ALA A 473 -37.44 -23.17 2.98
N ASN A 474 -38.08 -22.01 3.18
CA ASN A 474 -38.90 -21.31 2.18
C ASN A 474 -38.27 -20.00 1.66
N ASP A 475 -37.06 -19.64 2.09
CA ASP A 475 -36.43 -18.39 1.68
C ASP A 475 -35.69 -18.50 0.34
N THR A 476 -35.83 -17.50 -0.51
CA THR A 476 -35.12 -17.35 -1.80
C THR A 476 -33.77 -16.64 -1.66
N ILE A 477 -33.38 -16.28 -0.43
CA ILE A 477 -32.19 -15.47 -0.15
C ILE A 477 -31.20 -16.33 0.64
N GLN A 478 -30.01 -16.54 0.06
CA GLN A 478 -28.92 -17.25 0.71
C GLN A 478 -27.86 -16.28 1.20
N PHE A 479 -27.45 -16.39 2.47
CA PHE A 479 -26.27 -15.68 2.95
C PHE A 479 -25.01 -16.31 2.35
N LEU A 480 -24.30 -15.57 1.51
CA LEU A 480 -23.10 -16.04 0.81
C LEU A 480 -21.79 -15.71 1.56
N GLY A 481 -21.88 -15.18 2.78
CA GLY A 481 -20.72 -14.77 3.55
C GLY A 481 -20.20 -13.38 3.20
N GLY A 482 -19.04 -13.06 3.77
CA GLY A 482 -18.25 -11.85 3.53
C GLY A 482 -16.92 -12.01 4.26
N SER A 483 -15.80 -11.88 3.53
CA SER A 483 -14.43 -11.95 4.05
C SER A 483 -13.75 -10.59 3.98
#